data_AF-A0A1G0YQI9-F1
#
_entry.id   AF-A0A1G0YQI9-F1
#
_cell.length_a   1.000
_cell.length_b   1.000
_cell.length_c   1.000
_cell.angle_alpha   90.00
_cell.angle_beta   90.00
_cell.angle_gamma   90.00
#
_symmetry.space_group_name_H-M   'P 1'
#
loop_
_entity.id
_entity.type
_entity.pdbx_description
1 polymer ?
#
loop_
_entity_poly.entity_id
_entity_poly.type
_entity_poly.pdbx_seq_one_letter_code
_entity_poly.pdbx_strand_id
1 'polypeptide(L)'
;MAPNEISPGKSPMKSRFLLIIAFILAAYMAECPEAYAHDAPPPKPAIIDVKNHGASQNKSPSENTKIIQDCIDSMQVGQTLLINGKYRILGLYIDGKNNIRISGNGCLILSGANPKAYIFELKNNIRDIQIDSLELTGENGKGIAFIGNSKDCEAYLSDHYGTRPDMNAAELETKLRIILNNSASQKSAYGQTAIGNNSGQSINNVIFKNLFIHDINIGISLNADLGGEYSNAQVIGNKICNLIGAAPGQGYGIHLAATANCIIKSNTIVNASRHSIYHAKTRNDAGSGTLIQNNTILDHRKSVANSRPPGSTGWIRAAMEICRSKSVLVERNTINACYDTCMCISRDTVQGYSCSNITVTNNQFSNRQNDSPYIVIGEQYASSDYITEGIKITDNTFKASSPGYDVQILQGKNIMFSNNNFFRTGAESNISFIRLGHDAYIFTQSDINQLTFVGNRYSGPPGNSDTVAYFIASKLSDGTSSVNINKNSLKFVSHLWCCGDNNNKNKTISNPNFVLKNKKAK
;
A
#
# COMPACT_ATOMS: atom_id res chain seq x y z
N MET A 1 -38.10 -24.97 -74.03
CA MET A 1 -38.11 -23.50 -74.17
C MET A 1 -38.73 -22.91 -72.91
N ALA A 2 -38.04 -21.91 -72.35
CA ALA A 2 -38.42 -20.96 -71.29
C ALA A 2 -38.71 -21.46 -69.85
N PRO A 3 -38.05 -20.88 -68.83
CA PRO A 3 -38.38 -21.02 -67.40
C PRO A 3 -39.20 -19.82 -66.87
N ASN A 4 -39.99 -20.06 -65.81
CA ASN A 4 -40.65 -19.03 -65.01
C ASN A 4 -39.87 -18.78 -63.70
N GLU A 5 -39.38 -17.56 -63.52
CA GLU A 5 -38.85 -17.04 -62.25
C GLU A 5 -39.96 -16.42 -61.40
N ILE A 6 -39.95 -16.71 -60.10
CA ILE A 6 -40.71 -15.98 -59.06
C ILE A 6 -39.68 -15.25 -58.19
N SER A 7 -39.79 -13.93 -58.11
CA SER A 7 -39.05 -13.06 -57.18
C SER A 7 -39.96 -12.62 -56.02
N PRO A 8 -39.54 -12.74 -54.74
CA PRO A 8 -40.28 -12.20 -53.61
C PRO A 8 -39.97 -10.72 -53.36
N GLY A 9 -41.04 -9.95 -53.16
CA GLY A 9 -41.03 -8.50 -52.95
C GLY A 9 -40.34 -8.05 -51.66
N LYS A 10 -39.63 -6.92 -51.77
CA LYS A 10 -39.07 -6.15 -50.66
C LYS A 10 -40.17 -5.34 -49.97
N SER A 11 -40.35 -5.55 -48.68
CA SER A 11 -41.20 -4.74 -47.78
C SER A 11 -40.48 -3.45 -47.32
N PRO A 12 -41.16 -2.30 -47.14
CA PRO A 12 -40.54 -1.02 -46.83
C PRO A 12 -40.38 -0.82 -45.30
N MET A 13 -39.35 -1.42 -44.71
CA MET A 13 -39.02 -1.21 -43.29
C MET A 13 -38.49 0.20 -42.96
N LYS A 14 -38.04 0.97 -43.96
CA LYS A 14 -37.37 2.27 -43.73
C LYS A 14 -38.34 3.40 -43.33
N SER A 15 -39.60 3.35 -43.77
CA SER A 15 -40.57 4.41 -43.49
C SER A 15 -41.07 4.40 -42.03
N ARG A 16 -41.23 3.21 -41.43
CA ARG A 16 -41.71 3.09 -40.05
C ARG A 16 -40.65 3.45 -39.01
N PHE A 17 -39.37 3.24 -39.32
CA PHE A 17 -38.26 3.59 -38.40
C PHE A 17 -38.05 5.12 -38.31
N LEU A 18 -38.19 5.83 -39.42
CA LEU A 18 -38.12 7.29 -39.46
C LEU A 18 -39.28 7.95 -38.71
N LEU A 19 -40.48 7.36 -38.77
CA LEU A 19 -41.65 7.89 -38.06
C LEU A 19 -41.52 7.73 -36.53
N ILE A 20 -40.93 6.61 -36.07
CA ILE A 20 -40.69 6.37 -34.64
C ILE A 20 -39.61 7.32 -34.10
N ILE A 21 -38.54 7.58 -34.86
CA ILE A 21 -37.52 8.56 -34.48
C ILE A 21 -38.10 9.97 -34.40
N ALA A 22 -38.95 10.36 -35.36
CA ALA A 22 -39.59 11.67 -35.36
C ALA A 22 -40.53 11.87 -34.15
N PHE A 23 -41.25 10.82 -33.73
CA PHE A 23 -42.10 10.88 -32.53
C PHE A 23 -41.29 10.96 -31.23
N ILE A 24 -40.17 10.24 -31.13
CA ILE A 24 -39.27 10.32 -29.96
C ILE A 24 -38.63 11.70 -29.88
N LEU A 25 -38.20 12.29 -31.00
CA LEU A 25 -37.64 13.64 -31.04
C LEU A 25 -38.69 14.71 -30.72
N ALA A 26 -39.92 14.57 -31.21
CA ALA A 26 -41.00 15.51 -30.90
C ALA A 26 -41.42 15.45 -29.43
N ALA A 27 -41.45 14.26 -28.82
CA ALA A 27 -41.71 14.09 -27.40
C ALA A 27 -40.58 14.68 -26.54
N TYR A 28 -39.32 14.50 -26.95
CA TYR A 28 -38.15 15.07 -26.25
C TYR A 28 -38.09 16.61 -26.34
N MET A 29 -38.62 17.18 -27.42
CA MET A 29 -38.66 18.64 -27.63
C MET A 29 -39.85 19.31 -26.92
N ALA A 30 -40.90 18.55 -26.56
CA ALA A 30 -42.10 19.09 -25.91
C ALA A 30 -42.00 19.16 -24.37
N GLU A 31 -41.01 18.53 -23.75
CA GLU A 31 -40.80 18.53 -22.29
C GLU A 31 -39.88 19.64 -21.75
N CYS A 32 -39.46 20.61 -22.57
CA CYS A 32 -38.66 21.75 -22.10
C CYS A 32 -39.24 23.11 -22.51
N PRO A 33 -40.11 23.72 -21.70
CA PRO A 33 -40.31 25.16 -21.70
C PRO A 33 -39.75 25.76 -20.41
N GLU A 34 -38.46 25.55 -20.14
CA GLU A 34 -37.71 26.51 -19.34
C GLU A 34 -36.79 27.25 -20.29
N ALA A 35 -37.13 28.51 -20.53
CA ALA A 35 -36.24 29.46 -21.16
C ALA A 35 -34.87 29.33 -20.47
N TYR A 36 -33.85 28.99 -21.24
CA TYR A 36 -32.46 29.19 -20.85
C TYR A 36 -32.27 30.70 -20.63
N ALA A 37 -32.60 31.16 -19.43
CA ALA A 37 -31.92 32.29 -18.86
C ALA A 37 -30.44 31.92 -18.99
N HIS A 38 -29.67 32.76 -19.68
CA HIS A 38 -28.23 32.72 -19.60
C HIS A 38 -27.88 32.98 -18.14
N ASP A 39 -27.88 31.92 -17.32
CA ASP A 39 -27.33 31.97 -15.98
C ASP A 39 -25.93 32.53 -16.14
N ALA A 40 -25.70 33.66 -15.47
CA ALA A 40 -24.40 34.29 -15.43
C ALA A 40 -23.37 33.18 -15.15
N PRO A 41 -22.22 33.16 -15.86
CA PRO A 41 -21.21 32.13 -15.63
C PRO A 41 -20.97 32.03 -14.12
N PRO A 42 -20.97 30.80 -13.56
CA PRO A 42 -20.93 30.63 -12.11
C PRO A 42 -19.80 31.49 -11.56
N PRO A 43 -20.07 32.30 -10.52
CA PRO A 43 -19.10 33.27 -10.03
C PRO A 43 -17.77 32.55 -9.80
N LYS A 44 -16.70 33.13 -10.37
CA LYS A 44 -15.36 32.57 -10.27
C LYS A 44 -15.11 32.19 -8.80
N PRO A 45 -14.74 30.93 -8.49
CA PRO A 45 -14.66 30.47 -7.12
C PRO A 45 -13.74 31.39 -6.32
N ALA A 46 -14.27 31.94 -5.23
CA ALA A 46 -13.53 32.89 -4.42
C ALA A 46 -12.29 32.22 -3.80
N ILE A 47 -11.17 32.92 -3.85
CA ILE A 47 -9.89 32.47 -3.31
C ILE A 47 -9.67 33.19 -1.98
N ILE A 48 -9.41 32.43 -0.92
CA ILE A 48 -8.99 32.94 0.38
C ILE A 48 -7.48 32.70 0.51
N ASP A 49 -6.67 33.75 0.59
CA ASP A 49 -5.21 33.62 0.79
C ASP A 49 -4.86 33.86 2.25
N VAL A 50 -4.31 32.85 2.92
CA VAL A 50 -3.97 32.93 4.35
C VAL A 50 -3.00 34.07 4.67
N LYS A 51 -2.16 34.48 3.71
CA LYS A 51 -1.24 35.62 3.88
C LYS A 51 -1.99 36.94 4.00
N ASN A 52 -3.07 37.13 3.25
CA ASN A 52 -3.91 38.33 3.32
C ASN A 52 -4.70 38.41 4.63
N HIS A 53 -4.86 37.28 5.31
CA HIS A 53 -5.43 37.17 6.66
C HIS A 53 -4.35 37.23 7.76
N GLY A 54 -3.11 37.53 7.39
CA GLY A 54 -2.01 37.82 8.31
C GLY A 54 -1.18 36.61 8.74
N ALA A 55 -1.33 35.44 8.11
CA ALA A 55 -0.41 34.31 8.37
C ALA A 55 1.01 34.69 7.93
N SER A 56 2.02 34.38 8.75
CA SER A 56 3.41 34.78 8.49
C SER A 56 4.42 33.81 9.11
N GLN A 57 5.59 33.66 8.48
CA GLN A 57 6.72 32.88 9.00
C GLN A 57 7.20 33.35 10.37
N ASN A 58 7.03 34.65 10.67
CA ASN A 58 7.49 35.26 11.92
C ASN A 58 6.51 35.09 13.08
N LYS A 59 5.30 34.56 12.82
CA LYS A 59 4.30 34.30 13.85
C LYS A 59 4.56 32.95 14.52
N SER A 60 4.15 32.86 15.79
CA SER A 60 4.21 31.61 16.53
C SER A 60 3.30 30.53 15.90
N PRO A 61 3.56 29.23 16.18
CA PRO A 61 2.72 28.15 15.67
C PRO A 61 1.23 28.30 16.03
N SER A 62 0.92 28.76 17.26
CA SER A 62 -0.46 28.96 17.72
C SER A 62 -1.16 30.08 16.94
N GLU A 63 -0.48 31.20 16.69
CA GLU A 63 -1.03 32.32 15.91
C GLU A 63 -1.31 31.93 14.46
N ASN A 64 -0.36 31.28 13.79
CA ASN A 64 -0.57 30.80 12.42
C ASN A 64 -1.70 29.75 12.36
N THR A 65 -1.76 28.85 13.34
CA THR A 65 -2.84 27.87 13.44
C THR A 65 -4.19 28.57 13.51
N LYS A 66 -4.34 29.55 14.41
CA LYS A 66 -5.59 30.29 14.54
C LYS A 66 -5.99 30.97 13.23
N ILE A 67 -5.07 31.69 12.60
CA ILE A 67 -5.36 32.45 11.37
C ILE A 67 -5.81 31.51 10.23
N ILE A 68 -5.07 30.41 10.04
CA ILE A 68 -5.38 29.46 8.97
C ILE A 68 -6.69 28.73 9.28
N GLN A 69 -6.92 28.35 10.54
CA GLN A 69 -8.18 27.74 10.96
C GLN A 69 -9.37 28.68 10.75
N ASP A 70 -9.25 29.96 11.13
CA ASP A 70 -10.30 30.96 10.89
C ASP A 70 -10.61 31.09 9.38
N CYS A 71 -9.59 30.98 8.52
CA CYS A 71 -9.80 30.94 7.07
C CYS A 71 -10.59 29.69 6.62
N ILE A 72 -10.21 28.49 7.10
CA ILE A 72 -10.93 27.24 6.82
C ILE A 72 -12.39 27.34 7.29
N ASP A 73 -12.60 27.82 8.51
CA ASP A 73 -13.93 27.95 9.12
C ASP A 73 -14.81 28.95 8.35
N SER A 74 -14.22 29.98 7.75
CA SER A 74 -14.94 30.94 6.90
C SER A 74 -15.29 30.41 5.49
N MET A 75 -14.63 29.32 5.04
CA MET A 75 -14.82 28.81 3.68
C MET A 75 -16.26 28.39 3.42
N GLN A 76 -16.74 28.79 2.25
CA GLN A 76 -18.01 28.41 1.65
C GLN A 76 -17.81 27.36 0.54
N VAL A 77 -18.90 26.70 0.16
CA VAL A 77 -18.94 25.73 -0.95
C VAL A 77 -18.33 26.34 -2.22
N GLY A 78 -17.45 25.58 -2.88
CA GLY A 78 -16.75 25.93 -4.10
C GLY A 78 -15.48 26.77 -3.92
N GLN A 79 -15.18 27.25 -2.70
CA GLN A 79 -14.02 28.12 -2.48
C GLN A 79 -12.69 27.37 -2.42
N THR A 80 -11.61 28.11 -2.69
CA THR A 80 -10.24 27.63 -2.57
C THR A 80 -9.49 28.41 -1.49
N LEU A 81 -8.90 27.70 -0.53
CA LEU A 81 -7.90 28.25 0.40
C LEU A 81 -6.52 28.13 -0.23
N LEU A 82 -5.80 29.24 -0.30
CA LEU A 82 -4.46 29.35 -0.87
C LEU A 82 -3.42 29.48 0.25
N ILE A 83 -2.45 28.58 0.25
CA ILE A 83 -1.32 28.54 1.19
C ILE A 83 -0.02 28.58 0.39
N ASN A 84 0.57 29.77 0.24
CA ASN A 84 1.80 29.99 -0.55
C ASN A 84 3.04 30.35 0.29
N GLY A 85 2.89 30.36 1.61
CA GLY A 85 3.99 30.61 2.55
C GLY A 85 4.44 29.35 3.27
N LYS A 86 5.48 29.50 4.10
CA LYS A 86 5.92 28.47 5.03
C LYS A 86 5.39 28.83 6.41
N TYR A 87 4.60 27.96 7.02
CA TYR A 87 3.95 28.25 8.30
C TYR A 87 4.15 27.10 9.27
N ARG A 88 4.60 27.41 10.48
CA ARG A 88 4.56 26.48 11.61
C ARG A 88 3.16 26.51 12.20
N ILE A 89 2.60 25.34 12.52
CA ILE A 89 1.24 25.18 13.04
C ILE A 89 1.20 24.08 14.12
N LEU A 90 0.14 24.07 14.93
CA LEU A 90 -0.17 23.05 15.94
C LEU A 90 -1.11 21.96 15.38
N GLY A 91 -1.72 22.20 14.22
CA GLY A 91 -2.64 21.31 13.53
C GLY A 91 -3.94 22.01 13.12
N LEU A 92 -4.61 21.52 12.08
CA LEU A 92 -5.84 22.12 11.54
C LEU A 92 -6.96 21.10 11.46
N TYR A 93 -8.19 21.58 11.58
CA TYR A 93 -9.41 20.80 11.42
C TYR A 93 -10.15 21.26 10.17
N ILE A 94 -10.62 20.31 9.38
CA ILE A 94 -11.67 20.52 8.39
C ILE A 94 -12.90 19.83 8.98
N ASP A 95 -13.93 20.58 9.30
CA ASP A 95 -15.11 20.08 10.01
C ASP A 95 -16.40 20.54 9.31
N GLY A 96 -17.25 19.59 8.92
CA GLY A 96 -18.54 19.85 8.30
C GLY A 96 -18.45 20.61 6.96
N LYS A 97 -17.27 20.64 6.34
CA LYS A 97 -17.03 21.31 5.05
C LYS A 97 -17.34 20.37 3.90
N ASN A 98 -17.86 20.96 2.83
CA ASN A 98 -18.22 20.25 1.61
C ASN A 98 -17.75 21.04 0.39
N ASN A 99 -17.23 20.34 -0.62
CA ASN A 99 -16.85 20.94 -1.91
C ASN A 99 -15.93 22.16 -1.74
N ILE A 100 -14.83 21.99 -1.00
CA ILE A 100 -13.79 23.01 -0.87
C ILE A 100 -12.45 22.46 -1.32
N ARG A 101 -11.56 23.38 -1.70
CA ARG A 101 -10.18 23.05 -2.09
C ARG A 101 -9.18 23.77 -1.20
N ILE A 102 -8.16 23.06 -0.74
CA ILE A 102 -7.00 23.65 -0.07
C ILE A 102 -5.79 23.37 -0.96
N SER A 103 -5.13 24.43 -1.42
CA SER A 103 -4.06 24.34 -2.41
C SER A 103 -3.03 25.45 -2.21
N GLY A 104 -1.97 25.42 -2.99
CA GLY A 104 -0.90 26.41 -2.98
C GLY A 104 0.45 25.75 -3.25
N ASN A 105 1.53 26.51 -3.09
CA ASN A 105 2.91 26.00 -3.16
C ASN A 105 3.66 26.18 -1.83
N GLY A 106 2.91 26.37 -0.75
CA GLY A 106 3.43 26.59 0.59
C GLY A 106 3.80 25.31 1.33
N CYS A 107 4.34 25.49 2.52
CA CYS A 107 4.78 24.44 3.42
C CYS A 107 4.11 24.61 4.79
N LEU A 108 3.43 23.57 5.26
CA LEU A 108 2.89 23.50 6.62
C LEU A 108 3.78 22.58 7.47
N ILE A 109 4.31 23.12 8.56
CA ILE A 109 5.18 22.42 9.49
C ILE A 109 4.42 22.18 10.79
N LEU A 110 4.15 20.93 11.13
CA LEU A 110 3.54 20.57 12.40
C LEU A 110 4.59 20.68 13.52
N SER A 111 4.47 21.69 14.37
CA SER A 111 5.54 22.18 15.25
C SER A 111 5.00 22.45 16.65
N GLY A 112 5.64 21.90 17.68
CA GLY A 112 5.18 22.05 19.07
C GLY A 112 3.79 21.46 19.34
N ALA A 113 3.31 20.58 18.45
CA ALA A 113 2.00 19.98 18.53
C ALA A 113 1.95 18.75 19.45
N ASN A 114 0.74 18.36 19.85
CA ASN A 114 0.52 17.09 20.55
C ASN A 114 0.99 15.91 19.68
N PRO A 115 1.55 14.84 20.27
CA PRO A 115 1.83 13.57 19.60
C PRO A 115 0.71 13.00 18.70
N LYS A 116 -0.56 13.37 18.90
CA LYS A 116 -1.71 12.91 18.09
C LYS A 116 -2.22 13.95 17.09
N ALA A 117 -1.49 15.04 16.86
CA ALA A 117 -1.95 16.12 16.01
C ALA A 117 -1.91 15.74 14.52
N TYR A 118 -2.77 16.40 13.75
CA TYR A 118 -2.82 16.30 12.30
C TYR A 118 -2.42 17.63 11.68
N ILE A 119 -1.76 17.65 10.53
CA ILE A 119 -1.70 18.88 9.73
C ILE A 119 -3.11 19.21 9.24
N PHE A 120 -3.83 18.22 8.68
CA PHE A 120 -5.26 18.30 8.40
C PHE A 120 -5.99 17.08 8.99
N GLU A 121 -6.79 17.31 10.04
CA GLU A 121 -7.76 16.34 10.54
C GLU A 121 -9.11 16.57 9.88
N LEU A 122 -9.66 15.54 9.25
CA LEU A 122 -11.01 15.54 8.70
C LEU A 122 -12.00 15.05 9.77
N LYS A 123 -13.04 15.85 10.05
CA LYS A 123 -14.03 15.59 11.09
C LYS A 123 -15.47 15.64 10.61
N ASN A 124 -16.30 14.85 11.26
CA ASN A 124 -17.72 14.67 11.05
C ASN A 124 -18.04 14.20 9.61
N ASN A 125 -19.06 14.80 9.00
CA ASN A 125 -19.53 14.46 7.66
C ASN A 125 -18.86 15.40 6.66
N ILE A 126 -17.92 14.86 5.89
CA ILE A 126 -17.16 15.60 4.90
C ILE A 126 -17.31 14.95 3.54
N ARG A 127 -17.54 15.77 2.52
CA ARG A 127 -17.54 15.33 1.12
C ARG A 127 -16.85 16.32 0.19
N ASP A 128 -16.32 15.79 -0.91
CA ASP A 128 -15.83 16.58 -2.04
C ASP A 128 -14.69 17.54 -1.64
N ILE A 129 -13.78 17.10 -0.77
CA ILE A 129 -12.61 17.91 -0.36
C ILE A 129 -11.42 17.57 -1.24
N GLN A 130 -10.73 18.61 -1.71
CA GLN A 130 -9.44 18.44 -2.37
C GLN A 130 -8.33 19.14 -1.59
N ILE A 131 -7.25 18.42 -1.29
CA ILE A 131 -6.01 18.99 -0.75
C ILE A 131 -4.88 18.68 -1.74
N ASP A 132 -4.21 19.70 -2.25
CA ASP A 132 -3.20 19.51 -3.29
C ASP A 132 -2.06 20.50 -3.32
N SER A 133 -0.95 20.11 -3.94
CA SER A 133 0.20 20.97 -4.29
C SER A 133 1.00 21.54 -3.10
N LEU A 134 0.73 21.10 -1.87
CA LEU A 134 1.41 21.55 -0.65
C LEU A 134 2.58 20.65 -0.23
N GLU A 135 3.51 21.24 0.50
CA GLU A 135 4.49 20.53 1.33
C GLU A 135 3.94 20.39 2.76
N LEU A 136 3.91 19.17 3.29
CA LEU A 136 3.43 18.84 4.64
C LEU A 136 4.52 18.10 5.40
N THR A 137 5.03 18.68 6.48
CA THR A 137 6.15 18.09 7.23
C THR A 137 5.94 18.14 8.73
N GLY A 138 6.44 17.13 9.44
CA GLY A 138 6.62 17.23 10.89
C GLY A 138 7.82 18.12 11.20
N GLU A 139 7.82 18.76 12.38
CA GLU A 139 9.01 19.40 12.94
C GLU A 139 9.92 18.35 13.57
N ASN A 140 10.48 17.49 12.73
CA ASN A 140 11.60 16.66 13.12
C ASN A 140 12.86 17.47 12.85
N GLY A 141 13.37 18.14 13.89
CA GLY A 141 14.72 18.70 13.84
C GLY A 141 15.65 17.61 13.34
N LYS A 142 16.39 17.88 12.26
CA LYS A 142 17.28 16.91 11.59
C LYS A 142 18.08 16.13 12.64
N GLY A 143 17.59 14.93 12.94
CA GLY A 143 18.04 14.16 14.07
C GLY A 143 17.54 12.75 13.83
N ILE A 144 18.50 11.85 13.71
CA ILE A 144 18.32 10.43 13.45
C ILE A 144 17.30 9.86 14.44
N ALA A 145 16.29 9.15 13.93
CA ALA A 145 15.35 8.41 14.74
C ALA A 145 16.09 7.23 15.41
N PHE A 146 16.65 7.45 16.60
CA PHE A 146 17.17 6.36 17.42
C PHE A 146 16.03 5.64 18.10
N ILE A 147 15.68 4.46 17.58
CA ILE A 147 14.89 3.47 18.31
C ILE A 147 15.92 2.56 18.99
N GLY A 148 16.30 2.93 20.21
CA GLY A 148 17.21 2.14 21.03
C GLY A 148 17.17 2.61 22.48
N ASN A 149 17.40 1.69 23.41
CA ASN A 149 17.62 2.02 24.81
C ASN A 149 18.95 2.81 24.95
N SER A 150 19.25 3.40 26.11
CA SER A 150 20.44 4.28 26.28
C SER A 150 21.76 3.60 25.87
N LYS A 151 21.85 2.27 25.96
CA LYS A 151 23.01 1.47 25.53
C LYS A 151 23.16 1.38 24.02
N ASP A 152 22.07 1.39 23.27
CA ASP A 152 22.09 1.38 21.80
C ASP A 152 22.61 2.72 21.24
N CYS A 153 22.33 3.83 21.94
CA CYS A 153 22.92 5.14 21.64
C CYS A 153 24.43 5.15 21.91
N GLU A 154 24.88 4.55 23.02
CA GLU A 154 26.31 4.44 23.35
C GLU A 154 27.06 3.59 22.30
N ALA A 155 26.47 2.46 21.86
CA ALA A 155 27.03 1.60 20.82
C ALA A 155 27.12 2.33 19.46
N TYR A 156 26.08 3.05 19.05
CA TYR A 156 26.12 3.82 17.79
C TYR A 156 27.15 4.97 17.83
N LEU A 157 27.24 5.68 18.95
CA LEU A 157 28.23 6.75 19.12
C LEU A 157 29.66 6.19 19.06
N SER A 158 29.88 5.03 19.66
CA SER A 158 31.15 4.28 19.57
C SER A 158 31.47 3.86 18.13
N ASP A 159 30.48 3.31 17.40
CA ASP A 159 30.67 2.76 16.05
C ASP A 159 30.80 3.82 14.95
N HIS A 160 30.11 4.96 15.06
CA HIS A 160 30.04 5.95 13.98
C HIS A 160 30.94 7.17 14.18
N TYR A 161 31.24 7.54 15.42
CA TYR A 161 32.13 8.67 15.70
C TYR A 161 33.51 8.24 16.19
N GLY A 162 33.69 6.94 16.43
CA GLY A 162 34.82 6.39 17.16
C GLY A 162 34.78 6.87 18.61
N THR A 163 35.16 6.03 19.56
CA THR A 163 35.64 6.53 20.84
C THR A 163 36.94 7.30 20.57
N ARG A 164 36.81 8.56 20.18
CA ARG A 164 37.92 9.49 20.12
C ARG A 164 38.46 9.63 21.55
N PRO A 165 39.68 9.14 21.86
CA PRO A 165 40.22 9.16 23.23
C PRO A 165 40.38 10.58 23.79
N ASP A 166 40.24 11.60 22.93
CA ASP A 166 40.39 13.03 23.20
C ASP A 166 39.07 13.75 23.49
N MET A 167 37.90 13.08 23.43
CA MET A 167 36.62 13.75 23.74
C MET A 167 36.48 13.98 25.25
N ASN A 168 36.58 15.23 25.68
CA ASN A 168 36.42 15.59 27.09
C ASN A 168 34.94 15.48 27.53
N ALA A 169 34.73 15.31 28.84
CA ALA A 169 33.40 15.10 29.43
C ALA A 169 32.39 16.22 29.11
N ALA A 170 32.84 17.47 28.96
CA ALA A 170 31.97 18.61 28.64
C ALA A 170 31.48 18.59 27.19
N GLU A 171 32.32 18.12 26.26
CA GLU A 171 31.94 17.93 24.85
C GLU A 171 30.94 16.78 24.70
N LEU A 172 31.15 15.69 25.44
CA LEU A 172 30.21 14.57 25.51
C LEU A 172 28.86 15.00 26.12
N GLU A 173 28.88 15.76 27.22
CA GLU A 173 27.67 16.29 27.86
C GLU A 173 26.91 17.26 26.94
N THR A 174 27.62 18.11 26.21
CA THR A 174 27.03 19.04 25.23
C THR A 174 26.35 18.28 24.09
N LYS A 175 27.02 17.25 23.55
CA LYS A 175 26.43 16.39 22.50
C LYS A 175 25.25 15.58 23.03
N LEU A 176 25.33 15.05 24.25
CA LEU A 176 24.22 14.36 24.92
C LEU A 176 23.03 15.29 25.18
N ARG A 177 23.26 16.54 25.62
CA ARG A 177 22.19 17.55 25.77
C ARG A 177 21.55 17.91 24.44
N ILE A 178 22.33 18.06 23.36
CA ILE A 178 21.79 18.29 22.02
C ILE A 178 20.92 17.09 21.59
N ILE A 179 21.35 15.86 21.84
CA ILE A 179 20.59 14.64 21.55
C ILE A 179 19.32 14.55 22.42
N LEU A 180 19.39 14.84 23.72
CA LEU A 180 18.25 14.81 24.64
C LEU A 180 17.24 15.92 24.33
N ASN A 181 17.69 17.13 24.00
CA ASN A 181 16.81 18.21 23.56
C ASN A 181 16.18 17.90 22.20
N ASN A 182 16.93 17.27 21.30
CA ASN A 182 16.37 16.73 20.05
C ASN A 182 15.38 15.61 20.33
N SER A 183 15.56 14.77 21.35
CA SER A 183 14.63 13.70 21.72
C SER A 183 13.26 14.22 22.19
N ALA A 184 13.20 15.42 22.79
CA ALA A 184 11.94 16.06 23.16
C ALA A 184 11.19 16.59 21.92
N SER A 185 11.91 17.17 20.94
CA SER A 185 11.34 17.56 19.65
C SER A 185 10.93 16.34 18.79
N GLN A 186 11.71 15.26 18.82
CA GLN A 186 11.42 14.00 18.15
C GLN A 186 10.24 13.26 18.80
N LYS A 187 10.07 13.34 20.14
CA LYS A 187 8.89 12.83 20.86
C LYS A 187 7.59 13.44 20.35
N SER A 188 7.61 14.71 19.91
CA SER A 188 6.42 15.39 19.41
C SER A 188 5.89 14.79 18.11
N ALA A 189 6.74 14.21 17.26
CA ALA A 189 6.33 13.60 15.99
C ALA A 189 5.74 12.20 16.13
N TYR A 190 5.93 11.50 17.25
CA TYR A 190 5.41 10.14 17.42
C TYR A 190 3.88 10.12 17.50
N GLY A 191 3.23 9.75 16.41
CA GLY A 191 1.77 9.69 16.25
C GLY A 191 1.16 10.82 15.42
N GLN A 192 1.98 11.80 14.99
CA GLN A 192 1.52 12.89 14.14
C GLN A 192 1.17 12.40 12.73
N THR A 193 0.13 12.97 12.15
CA THR A 193 -0.36 12.57 10.82
C THR A 193 -0.43 13.78 9.89
N ALA A 194 0.00 13.66 8.63
CA ALA A 194 -0.14 14.81 7.73
C ALA A 194 -1.62 15.03 7.38
N ILE A 195 -2.29 14.01 6.85
CA ILE A 195 -3.72 14.07 6.55
C ILE A 195 -4.39 12.83 7.11
N GLY A 196 -5.48 12.99 7.85
CA GLY A 196 -6.28 11.84 8.23
C GLY A 196 -7.47 12.18 9.10
N ASN A 197 -8.00 11.18 9.75
CA ASN A 197 -9.15 11.30 10.64
C ASN A 197 -9.08 10.26 11.76
N ASN A 198 -9.73 10.57 12.87
CA ASN A 198 -10.09 9.56 13.85
C ASN A 198 -11.14 8.62 13.25
N SER A 199 -11.24 7.38 13.72
CA SER A 199 -12.32 6.50 13.30
C SER A 199 -13.69 7.03 13.76
N GLY A 200 -14.77 6.65 13.08
CA GLY A 200 -16.13 7.07 13.41
C GLY A 200 -16.65 8.24 12.56
N GLN A 201 -15.81 8.79 11.67
CA GLN A 201 -16.17 9.90 10.78
C GLN A 201 -16.74 9.37 9.45
N SER A 202 -17.51 10.19 8.73
CA SER A 202 -18.01 9.85 7.39
C SER A 202 -17.38 10.76 6.36
N ILE A 203 -16.37 10.24 5.67
CA ILE A 203 -15.54 10.98 4.70
C ILE A 203 -15.75 10.38 3.31
N ASN A 204 -16.22 11.18 2.37
CA ASN A 204 -16.57 10.72 1.03
C ASN A 204 -15.95 11.62 -0.06
N ASN A 205 -15.60 11.05 -1.22
CA ASN A 205 -15.15 11.80 -2.41
C ASN A 205 -14.00 12.79 -2.14
N VAL A 206 -13.02 12.40 -1.33
CA VAL A 206 -11.86 13.27 -1.04
C VAL A 206 -10.70 12.99 -1.98
N ILE A 207 -9.91 14.02 -2.31
CA ILE A 207 -8.78 13.94 -3.22
C ILE A 207 -7.54 14.55 -2.55
N PHE A 208 -6.49 13.74 -2.39
CA PHE A 208 -5.17 14.18 -1.92
C PHE A 208 -4.17 13.98 -3.05
N LYS A 209 -3.69 15.07 -3.67
CA LYS A 209 -2.86 14.95 -4.86
C LYS A 209 -1.68 15.90 -4.93
N ASN A 210 -0.60 15.45 -5.57
CA ASN A 210 0.61 16.25 -5.80
C ASN A 210 1.18 16.86 -4.51
N LEU A 211 1.03 16.20 -3.38
CA LEU A 211 1.58 16.63 -2.10
C LEU A 211 3.02 16.14 -1.96
N PHE A 212 3.85 16.93 -1.28
CA PHE A 212 5.13 16.47 -0.76
C PHE A 212 5.04 16.31 0.76
N ILE A 213 4.98 15.07 1.22
CA ILE A 213 4.82 14.74 2.65
C ILE A 213 6.12 14.12 3.15
N HIS A 214 6.72 14.66 4.20
CA HIS A 214 7.95 14.08 4.73
C HIS A 214 8.18 14.31 6.20
N ASP A 215 9.10 13.52 6.76
CA ASP A 215 9.60 13.65 8.13
C ASP A 215 8.43 13.78 9.13
N ILE A 216 7.48 12.85 9.02
CA ILE A 216 6.27 12.77 9.86
C ILE A 216 5.95 11.30 10.14
N ASN A 217 5.14 11.01 11.16
CA ASN A 217 4.90 9.63 11.56
C ASN A 217 3.92 8.89 10.63
N ILE A 218 2.84 9.54 10.22
CA ILE A 218 1.90 9.01 9.23
C ILE A 218 1.73 10.02 8.09
N GLY A 219 1.84 9.55 6.85
CA GLY A 219 1.57 10.39 5.68
C GLY A 219 0.08 10.68 5.55
N ILE A 220 -0.67 9.73 5.00
CA ILE A 220 -2.12 9.85 4.76
C ILE A 220 -2.83 8.68 5.43
N SER A 221 -3.84 8.95 6.26
CA SER A 221 -4.65 7.94 6.94
C SER A 221 -6.13 8.07 6.58
N LEU A 222 -6.66 7.06 5.89
CA LEU A 222 -8.07 6.90 5.56
C LEU A 222 -8.67 5.89 6.55
N ASN A 223 -9.17 6.37 7.69
CA ASN A 223 -9.44 5.51 8.83
C ASN A 223 -10.93 5.44 9.20
N ALA A 224 -11.55 4.29 8.96
CA ALA A 224 -12.90 3.96 9.45
C ALA A 224 -12.92 2.66 10.29
N ASP A 225 -11.77 2.28 10.86
CA ASP A 225 -11.52 0.96 11.47
C ASP A 225 -12.54 0.52 12.54
N LEU A 226 -12.97 1.45 13.37
CA LEU A 226 -13.89 1.26 14.51
C LEU A 226 -15.31 1.76 14.21
N GLY A 227 -15.57 2.24 12.99
CA GLY A 227 -16.86 2.80 12.60
C GLY A 227 -16.71 4.03 11.70
N GLY A 228 -17.86 4.58 11.27
CA GLY A 228 -17.90 5.63 10.26
C GLY A 228 -17.74 5.07 8.84
N GLU A 229 -17.58 5.94 7.85
CA GLU A 229 -17.39 5.59 6.45
C GLU A 229 -16.18 6.32 5.86
N TYR A 230 -15.40 5.63 5.03
CA TYR A 230 -14.43 6.29 4.16
C TYR A 230 -14.56 5.72 2.75
N SER A 231 -15.05 6.53 1.80
CA SER A 231 -15.34 6.03 0.46
C SER A 231 -14.98 6.99 -0.67
N ASN A 232 -14.69 6.42 -1.85
CA ASN A 232 -14.34 7.16 -3.08
C ASN A 232 -13.13 8.09 -2.94
N ALA A 233 -12.22 7.80 -2.00
CA ALA A 233 -11.03 8.60 -1.76
C ALA A 233 -9.98 8.38 -2.86
N GLN A 234 -9.29 9.44 -3.27
CA GLN A 234 -8.23 9.39 -4.26
C GLN A 234 -6.93 9.95 -3.69
N VAL A 235 -5.87 9.14 -3.67
CA VAL A 235 -4.52 9.55 -3.24
C VAL A 235 -3.59 9.43 -4.44
N ILE A 236 -3.28 10.56 -5.09
CA ILE A 236 -2.70 10.56 -6.44
C ILE A 236 -1.42 11.41 -6.55
N GLY A 237 -0.35 10.85 -7.10
CA GLY A 237 0.81 11.66 -7.51
C GLY A 237 1.57 12.29 -6.35
N ASN A 238 1.41 11.78 -5.12
CA ASN A 238 2.09 12.32 -3.95
C ASN A 238 3.50 11.75 -3.83
N LYS A 239 4.41 12.55 -3.26
CA LYS A 239 5.73 12.11 -2.83
C LYS A 239 5.74 12.05 -1.31
N ILE A 240 5.93 10.86 -0.74
CA ILE A 240 5.91 10.63 0.71
C ILE A 240 7.27 10.06 1.12
N CYS A 241 8.00 10.71 2.04
CA CYS A 241 9.38 10.33 2.36
C CYS A 241 9.66 10.33 3.87
N ASN A 242 10.53 9.42 4.32
CA ASN A 242 11.07 9.41 5.68
C ASN A 242 9.98 9.38 6.77
N LEU A 243 9.10 8.37 6.71
CA LEU A 243 8.09 8.19 7.74
C LEU A 243 8.73 7.60 8.99
N ILE A 244 8.32 8.07 10.17
CA ILE A 244 8.98 7.75 11.44
C ILE A 244 8.08 6.87 12.33
N GLY A 245 8.68 5.88 13.00
CA GLY A 245 8.02 4.99 13.95
C GLY A 245 7.75 3.59 13.38
N ALA A 246 8.16 2.53 14.08
CA ALA A 246 8.01 1.15 13.58
C ALA A 246 6.89 0.37 14.29
N ALA A 247 6.19 1.00 15.24
CA ALA A 247 5.15 0.37 16.05
C ALA A 247 3.77 0.37 15.35
N PRO A 248 2.85 -0.53 15.77
CA PRO A 248 1.42 -0.40 15.49
C PRO A 248 0.91 1.04 15.59
N GLY A 249 0.21 1.51 14.56
CA GLY A 249 -0.28 2.89 14.52
C GLY A 249 0.74 3.93 14.05
N GLN A 250 1.94 3.54 13.61
CA GLN A 250 3.02 4.47 13.24
C GLN A 250 3.75 4.09 11.95
N GLY A 251 4.45 5.07 11.35
CA GLY A 251 5.37 4.86 10.23
C GLY A 251 4.72 4.48 8.90
N TYR A 252 3.45 4.84 8.75
CA TYR A 252 2.68 4.51 7.56
C TYR A 252 2.85 5.59 6.49
N GLY A 253 3.07 5.19 5.23
CA GLY A 253 2.97 6.11 4.10
C GLY A 253 1.51 6.45 3.83
N ILE A 254 0.75 5.46 3.38
CA ILE A 254 -0.70 5.55 3.15
C ILE A 254 -1.38 4.40 3.92
N HIS A 255 -2.26 4.75 4.84
CA HIS A 255 -3.03 3.83 5.67
C HIS A 255 -4.50 3.87 5.24
N LEU A 256 -5.09 2.70 5.02
CA LEU A 256 -6.51 2.50 4.71
C LEU A 256 -7.07 1.44 5.66
N ALA A 257 -8.12 1.78 6.40
CA ALA A 257 -8.86 0.85 7.23
C ALA A 257 -10.37 1.04 7.03
N ALA A 258 -11.10 -0.04 6.73
CA ALA A 258 -12.56 0.00 6.50
C ALA A 258 -13.01 0.98 5.41
N THR A 259 -12.21 1.07 4.34
CA THR A 259 -12.47 1.94 3.20
C THR A 259 -13.18 1.22 2.04
N ALA A 260 -13.87 1.98 1.18
CA ALA A 260 -14.49 1.49 -0.05
C ALA A 260 -14.19 2.38 -1.27
N ASN A 261 -14.05 1.78 -2.45
CA ASN A 261 -13.86 2.41 -3.75
C ASN A 261 -12.71 3.43 -3.78
N CYS A 262 -11.62 3.17 -3.06
CA CYS A 262 -10.48 4.06 -3.02
C CYS A 262 -9.53 3.84 -4.19
N ILE A 263 -8.85 4.91 -4.63
CA ILE A 263 -7.82 4.88 -5.67
C ILE A 263 -6.52 5.41 -5.09
N ILE A 264 -5.49 4.56 -5.02
CA ILE A 264 -4.14 4.90 -4.58
C ILE A 264 -3.23 4.79 -5.79
N LYS A 265 -2.90 5.93 -6.42
CA LYS A 265 -2.30 5.93 -7.76
C LYS A 265 -1.08 6.83 -7.92
N SER A 266 -0.06 6.33 -8.60
CA SER A 266 1.11 7.13 -9.03
C SER A 266 1.84 7.84 -7.87
N ASN A 267 1.76 7.33 -6.65
CA ASN A 267 2.50 7.89 -5.52
C ASN A 267 3.92 7.33 -5.48
N THR A 268 4.87 8.14 -5.01
CA THR A 268 6.23 7.70 -4.70
C THR A 268 6.41 7.71 -3.19
N ILE A 269 6.70 6.56 -2.60
CA ILE A 269 6.87 6.40 -1.14
C ILE A 269 8.28 5.88 -0.88
N VAL A 270 9.06 6.62 -0.11
CA VAL A 270 10.46 6.32 0.16
C VAL A 270 10.70 6.22 1.66
N ASN A 271 11.34 5.14 2.09
CA ASN A 271 11.80 4.99 3.48
C ASN A 271 10.67 5.14 4.50
N ALA A 272 9.56 4.41 4.30
CA ALA A 272 8.57 4.22 5.34
C ALA A 272 9.10 3.23 6.39
N SER A 273 9.03 3.60 7.68
CA SER A 273 9.53 2.78 8.78
C SER A 273 8.62 1.60 9.14
N ARG A 274 7.37 1.54 8.65
CA ARG A 274 6.47 0.42 8.93
C ARG A 274 5.81 -0.20 7.72
N HIS A 275 4.85 0.48 7.09
CA HIS A 275 4.21 0.04 5.85
C HIS A 275 4.11 1.24 4.91
N SER A 276 4.57 1.10 3.68
CA SER A 276 4.44 2.18 2.68
C SER A 276 2.97 2.34 2.28
N ILE A 277 2.29 1.23 2.00
CA ILE A 277 0.83 1.20 1.82
C ILE A 277 0.26 0.09 2.70
N TYR A 278 -0.72 0.43 3.53
CA TYR A 278 -1.41 -0.51 4.41
C TYR A 278 -2.90 -0.45 4.10
N HIS A 279 -3.47 -1.58 3.67
CA HIS A 279 -4.89 -1.73 3.42
C HIS A 279 -5.44 -2.83 4.34
N ALA A 280 -6.40 -2.47 5.18
CA ALA A 280 -6.98 -3.36 6.17
C ALA A 280 -8.50 -3.29 6.27
N LYS A 281 -9.08 -4.43 6.69
CA LYS A 281 -10.47 -4.59 7.17
C LYS A 281 -11.48 -3.98 6.21
N THR A 282 -11.84 -4.70 5.16
CA THR A 282 -12.93 -4.23 4.29
C THR A 282 -14.26 -4.19 5.06
N ARG A 283 -14.98 -3.07 4.99
CA ARG A 283 -16.14 -2.78 5.86
C ARG A 283 -17.33 -3.72 5.64
N ASN A 284 -17.51 -4.23 4.43
CA ASN A 284 -18.65 -5.06 4.07
C ASN A 284 -18.21 -6.28 3.25
N ASP A 285 -19.11 -7.25 3.14
CA ASP A 285 -18.88 -8.45 2.34
C ASP A 285 -18.88 -8.19 0.83
N ALA A 286 -19.32 -7.00 0.40
CA ALA A 286 -19.32 -6.59 -1.00
C ALA A 286 -17.91 -6.35 -1.57
N GLY A 287 -16.89 -6.24 -0.71
CA GLY A 287 -15.52 -5.97 -1.11
C GLY A 287 -15.18 -4.48 -1.11
N SER A 288 -13.88 -4.15 -1.08
CA SER A 288 -13.46 -2.75 -1.00
C SER A 288 -13.53 -2.06 -2.35
N GLY A 289 -13.33 -2.77 -3.47
CA GLY A 289 -13.22 -2.12 -4.78
C GLY A 289 -12.00 -1.21 -4.90
N THR A 290 -11.03 -1.31 -3.97
CA THR A 290 -9.86 -0.46 -3.94
C THR A 290 -8.89 -0.82 -5.07
N LEU A 291 -8.39 0.21 -5.75
CA LEU A 291 -7.34 0.13 -6.77
C LEU A 291 -6.03 0.74 -6.26
N ILE A 292 -4.96 -0.04 -6.24
CA ILE A 292 -3.60 0.41 -5.91
C ILE A 292 -2.73 0.28 -7.17
N GLN A 293 -2.47 1.39 -7.86
CA GLN A 293 -1.94 1.38 -9.22
C GLN A 293 -0.73 2.29 -9.43
N ASN A 294 0.27 1.84 -10.19
CA ASN A 294 1.38 2.71 -10.65
C ASN A 294 2.19 3.39 -9.53
N ASN A 295 2.13 2.91 -8.29
CA ASN A 295 2.91 3.47 -7.20
C ASN A 295 4.36 2.97 -7.25
N THR A 296 5.29 3.80 -6.78
CA THR A 296 6.71 3.45 -6.62
C THR A 296 7.05 3.44 -5.14
N ILE A 297 7.48 2.30 -4.62
CA ILE A 297 7.91 2.12 -3.23
C ILE A 297 9.41 1.81 -3.22
N LEU A 298 10.18 2.62 -2.49
CA LEU A 298 11.64 2.54 -2.40
C LEU A 298 12.11 2.46 -0.95
N ASP A 299 13.19 1.71 -0.72
CA ASP A 299 13.95 1.72 0.55
C ASP A 299 13.07 1.43 1.78
N HIS A 300 12.08 0.55 1.63
CA HIS A 300 11.14 0.22 2.70
C HIS A 300 11.87 -0.30 3.94
N ARG A 301 11.61 0.32 5.10
CA ARG A 301 12.26 0.04 6.40
C ARG A 301 13.77 0.25 6.46
N LYS A 302 14.40 0.93 5.49
CA LYS A 302 15.86 1.17 5.49
C LYS A 302 16.39 1.74 6.80
N SER A 303 15.69 2.72 7.38
CA SER A 303 16.07 3.37 8.63
C SER A 303 15.91 2.50 9.89
N VAL A 304 15.14 1.40 9.81
CA VAL A 304 14.75 0.57 10.96
C VAL A 304 14.90 -0.93 10.67
N ALA A 305 15.77 -1.26 9.71
CA ALA A 305 16.01 -2.63 9.27
C ALA A 305 16.54 -3.51 10.42
N ASN A 306 17.43 -2.96 11.24
CA ASN A 306 18.08 -3.65 12.36
C ASN A 306 17.27 -3.62 13.66
N SER A 307 16.18 -2.85 13.73
CA SER A 307 15.41 -2.65 14.96
C SER A 307 14.42 -3.81 15.24
N ARG A 308 14.72 -5.03 14.79
CA ARG A 308 13.94 -6.21 15.16
C ARG A 308 14.42 -6.63 16.56
N PRO A 309 13.58 -6.52 17.61
CA PRO A 309 14.00 -6.95 18.93
C PRO A 309 14.47 -8.42 18.88
N PRO A 310 15.63 -8.76 19.45
CA PRO A 310 16.03 -10.14 19.63
C PRO A 310 14.91 -10.92 20.31
N GLY A 311 14.52 -12.08 19.76
CA GLY A 311 13.42 -12.88 20.29
C GLY A 311 12.01 -12.45 19.86
N SER A 312 11.84 -11.37 19.09
CA SER A 312 10.57 -11.15 18.39
C SER A 312 10.41 -12.23 17.32
N THR A 313 9.42 -13.11 17.48
CA THR A 313 8.90 -14.01 16.44
C THR A 313 8.31 -13.13 15.34
N GLY A 314 9.21 -12.61 14.51
CA GLY A 314 8.95 -11.32 13.90
C GLY A 314 7.82 -11.33 12.89
N TRP A 315 6.83 -10.53 13.25
CA TRP A 315 5.79 -10.01 12.42
C TRP A 315 6.35 -9.52 11.09
N ILE A 316 5.75 -10.01 10.02
CA ILE A 316 5.98 -9.51 8.67
C ILE A 316 5.58 -8.03 8.64
N ARG A 317 6.52 -7.14 8.29
CA ARG A 317 6.23 -5.70 8.16
C ARG A 317 6.42 -5.29 6.71
N ALA A 318 5.49 -5.71 5.87
CA ALA A 318 5.62 -5.58 4.43
C ALA A 318 5.58 -4.13 3.95
N ALA A 319 6.22 -3.84 2.82
CA ALA A 319 6.12 -2.53 2.18
C ALA A 319 4.69 -2.21 1.77
N MET A 320 3.98 -3.21 1.21
CA MET A 320 2.56 -3.19 0.94
C MET A 320 1.86 -4.29 1.74
N GLU A 321 1.05 -3.92 2.71
CA GLU A 321 0.25 -4.86 3.50
C GLU A 321 -1.20 -4.83 3.02
N ILE A 322 -1.71 -5.96 2.54
CA ILE A 322 -3.10 -6.18 2.15
C ILE A 322 -3.67 -7.23 3.09
N CYS A 323 -3.99 -6.81 4.31
CA CYS A 323 -4.46 -7.72 5.35
C CYS A 323 -5.97 -7.57 5.55
N ARG A 324 -6.69 -8.64 5.91
CA ARG A 324 -8.12 -8.57 6.28
C ARG A 324 -8.99 -7.90 5.20
N SER A 325 -8.57 -8.03 3.95
CA SER A 325 -9.06 -7.23 2.83
C SER A 325 -9.85 -8.09 1.87
N LYS A 326 -10.83 -7.52 1.20
CA LYS A 326 -11.65 -8.20 0.18
C LYS A 326 -11.68 -7.37 -1.10
N SER A 327 -11.50 -8.01 -2.26
CA SER A 327 -11.68 -7.38 -3.58
C SER A 327 -10.78 -6.17 -3.84
N VAL A 328 -9.46 -6.35 -3.66
CA VAL A 328 -8.44 -5.32 -3.93
C VAL A 328 -7.68 -5.66 -5.22
N LEU A 329 -7.50 -4.67 -6.10
CA LEU A 329 -6.65 -4.77 -7.27
C LEU A 329 -5.35 -3.98 -7.06
N VAL A 330 -4.22 -4.66 -7.16
CA VAL A 330 -2.87 -4.10 -7.06
C VAL A 330 -2.16 -4.27 -8.40
N GLU A 331 -1.94 -3.17 -9.13
CA GLU A 331 -1.37 -3.29 -10.48
C GLU A 331 -0.31 -2.25 -10.87
N ARG A 332 0.66 -2.68 -11.69
CA ARG A 332 1.69 -1.80 -12.26
C ARG A 332 2.52 -1.03 -11.23
N ASN A 333 2.60 -1.50 -9.99
CA ASN A 333 3.44 -0.90 -8.96
C ASN A 333 4.90 -1.37 -9.10
N THR A 334 5.84 -0.51 -8.74
CA THR A 334 7.26 -0.84 -8.61
C THR A 334 7.62 -0.83 -7.14
N ILE A 335 8.14 -1.95 -6.63
CA ILE A 335 8.59 -2.08 -5.25
C ILE A 335 10.05 -2.52 -5.27
N ASN A 336 10.92 -1.64 -4.82
CA ASN A 336 12.37 -1.79 -4.92
C ASN A 336 13.05 -1.54 -3.58
N ALA A 337 14.08 -2.33 -3.26
CA ALA A 337 14.89 -2.15 -2.05
C ALA A 337 14.09 -2.28 -0.73
N CYS A 338 13.38 -3.39 -0.54
CA CYS A 338 12.76 -3.71 0.75
C CYS A 338 13.79 -4.30 1.73
N TYR A 339 13.88 -3.74 2.94
CA TYR A 339 14.65 -4.28 4.07
C TYR A 339 13.81 -5.21 4.98
N ASP A 340 12.65 -5.62 4.49
CA ASP A 340 11.80 -6.69 4.99
C ASP A 340 10.98 -7.21 3.78
N THR A 341 9.87 -7.90 4.01
CA THR A 341 8.96 -8.34 2.95
C THR A 341 8.45 -7.15 2.10
N CYS A 342 8.31 -7.34 0.79
CA CYS A 342 7.77 -6.28 -0.06
C CYS A 342 6.23 -6.24 -0.05
N MET A 343 5.57 -7.38 -0.02
CA MET A 343 4.11 -7.48 0.03
C MET A 343 3.65 -8.60 0.94
N CYS A 344 2.61 -8.36 1.72
CA CYS A 344 1.95 -9.38 2.52
C CYS A 344 0.44 -9.36 2.23
N ILE A 345 -0.12 -10.54 2.02
CA ILE A 345 -1.56 -10.75 1.80
C ILE A 345 -2.05 -11.76 2.82
N SER A 346 -2.76 -11.30 3.83
CA SER A 346 -2.98 -12.10 5.04
C SER A 346 -4.37 -11.90 5.63
N ARG A 347 -4.91 -12.97 6.20
CA ARG A 347 -6.00 -12.89 7.19
C ARG A 347 -5.46 -12.39 8.53
N ASP A 348 -6.35 -12.23 9.51
CA ASP A 348 -5.99 -11.97 10.90
C ASP A 348 -6.88 -12.84 11.79
N THR A 349 -6.33 -13.98 12.23
CA THR A 349 -7.05 -14.90 13.10
C THR A 349 -7.35 -14.29 14.46
N VAL A 350 -6.48 -13.43 14.99
CA VAL A 350 -6.64 -12.84 16.33
C VAL A 350 -7.83 -11.88 16.36
N GLN A 351 -8.01 -11.10 15.29
CA GLN A 351 -9.13 -10.15 15.19
C GLN A 351 -10.35 -10.73 14.46
N GLY A 352 -10.24 -11.95 13.93
CA GLY A 352 -11.34 -12.65 13.28
C GLY A 352 -11.73 -12.10 11.91
N TYR A 353 -10.74 -11.92 11.03
CA TYR A 353 -10.98 -11.41 9.68
C TYR A 353 -10.29 -12.26 8.61
N SER A 354 -11.07 -12.69 7.61
CA SER A 354 -10.56 -13.30 6.38
C SER A 354 -9.97 -12.26 5.42
N CYS A 355 -9.18 -12.72 4.45
CA CYS A 355 -8.66 -11.93 3.34
C CYS A 355 -8.96 -12.66 2.03
N SER A 356 -9.62 -12.02 1.08
CA SER A 356 -10.03 -12.71 -0.14
C SER A 356 -10.09 -11.86 -1.41
N ASN A 357 -10.08 -12.52 -2.56
CA ASN A 357 -10.27 -11.89 -3.87
C ASN A 357 -9.25 -10.77 -4.14
N ILE A 358 -7.98 -11.04 -3.86
CA ILE A 358 -6.89 -10.08 -4.10
C ILE A 358 -6.22 -10.40 -5.43
N THR A 359 -6.12 -9.41 -6.31
CA THR A 359 -5.40 -9.54 -7.59
C THR A 359 -4.17 -8.64 -7.59
N VAL A 360 -3.01 -9.23 -7.86
CA VAL A 360 -1.72 -8.56 -7.97
C VAL A 360 -1.20 -8.80 -9.37
N THR A 361 -1.22 -7.77 -10.23
CA THR A 361 -0.87 -7.94 -11.65
C THR A 361 0.08 -6.90 -12.21
N ASN A 362 0.98 -7.31 -13.10
CA ASN A 362 1.91 -6.40 -13.79
C ASN A 362 2.81 -5.57 -12.86
N ASN A 363 3.08 -6.03 -11.63
CA ASN A 363 3.97 -5.34 -10.69
C ASN A 363 5.42 -5.77 -10.87
N GLN A 364 6.36 -4.92 -10.44
CA GLN A 364 7.80 -5.18 -10.46
C GLN A 364 8.34 -5.19 -9.03
N PHE A 365 9.02 -6.27 -8.67
CA PHE A 365 9.69 -6.46 -7.39
C PHE A 365 11.20 -6.61 -7.64
N SER A 366 12.02 -5.77 -7.01
CA SER A 366 13.47 -5.83 -7.22
C SER A 366 14.30 -5.48 -5.99
N ASN A 367 15.55 -5.93 -6.02
CA ASN A 367 16.60 -5.55 -5.07
C ASN A 367 16.22 -5.72 -3.60
N ARG A 368 15.56 -6.82 -3.20
CA ARG A 368 15.40 -7.09 -1.75
C ARG A 368 16.75 -7.05 -1.02
N GLN A 369 16.76 -6.52 0.18
CA GLN A 369 17.98 -6.22 0.94
C GLN A 369 18.32 -7.28 1.98
N ASN A 370 17.50 -8.32 2.12
CA ASN A 370 17.71 -9.43 3.02
C ASN A 370 17.05 -10.71 2.45
N ASP A 371 16.93 -11.74 3.29
CA ASP A 371 16.34 -13.03 2.94
C ASP A 371 14.80 -13.05 3.08
N SER A 372 14.16 -11.93 3.44
CA SER A 372 12.70 -11.85 3.45
C SER A 372 12.14 -12.01 2.02
N PRO A 373 11.04 -12.74 1.84
CA PRO A 373 10.43 -12.93 0.53
C PRO A 373 9.84 -11.64 -0.03
N TYR A 374 9.72 -11.56 -1.36
CA TYR A 374 8.99 -10.45 -1.98
C TYR A 374 7.52 -10.48 -1.60
N ILE A 375 6.88 -11.66 -1.63
CA ILE A 375 5.48 -11.82 -1.26
C ILE A 375 5.34 -12.88 -0.18
N VAL A 376 4.61 -12.55 0.89
CA VAL A 376 4.04 -13.54 1.82
C VAL A 376 2.53 -13.61 1.63
N ILE A 377 1.98 -14.83 1.55
CA ILE A 377 0.55 -15.09 1.54
C ILE A 377 0.19 -15.95 2.76
N GLY A 378 -0.81 -15.54 3.54
CA GLY A 378 -1.20 -16.17 4.81
C GLY A 378 -0.62 -15.45 6.03
N GLU A 379 -0.64 -16.09 7.19
CA GLU A 379 -0.21 -15.51 8.48
C GLU A 379 0.65 -16.49 9.28
N GLN A 380 1.35 -16.01 10.31
CA GLN A 380 2.18 -16.84 11.20
C GLN A 380 1.40 -17.33 12.43
N TYR A 381 0.15 -17.75 12.20
CA TYR A 381 -0.75 -18.26 13.23
C TYR A 381 -1.39 -19.58 12.77
N ALA A 382 -1.95 -20.30 13.75
CA ALA A 382 -2.62 -21.57 13.51
C ALA A 382 -3.86 -21.43 12.62
N SER A 383 -4.30 -22.58 12.09
CA SER A 383 -5.52 -22.64 11.31
C SER A 383 -6.74 -22.20 12.13
N SER A 384 -7.69 -21.57 11.47
CA SER A 384 -8.92 -21.01 12.05
C SER A 384 -10.03 -21.02 10.98
N ASP A 385 -11.25 -20.64 11.38
CA ASP A 385 -12.37 -20.45 10.45
C ASP A 385 -12.14 -19.28 9.47
N TYR A 386 -11.14 -18.43 9.74
CA TYR A 386 -10.76 -17.33 8.88
C TYR A 386 -9.76 -17.78 7.83
N ILE A 387 -9.88 -17.23 6.63
CA ILE A 387 -9.15 -17.75 5.47
C ILE A 387 -8.49 -16.66 4.65
N THR A 388 -7.33 -16.99 4.08
CA THR A 388 -6.75 -16.25 2.96
C THR A 388 -7.09 -17.00 1.67
N GLU A 389 -7.91 -16.44 0.78
CA GLU A 389 -8.37 -17.17 -0.41
C GLU A 389 -8.60 -16.36 -1.68
N GLY A 390 -8.62 -17.00 -2.84
CA GLY A 390 -8.95 -16.34 -4.11
C GLY A 390 -7.88 -15.32 -4.51
N ILE A 391 -6.61 -15.65 -4.31
CA ILE A 391 -5.48 -14.76 -4.57
C ILE A 391 -4.94 -15.02 -5.97
N LYS A 392 -4.83 -13.98 -6.79
CA LYS A 392 -4.29 -14.06 -8.16
C LYS A 392 -3.05 -13.20 -8.29
N ILE A 393 -1.92 -13.82 -8.59
CA ILE A 393 -0.63 -13.15 -8.83
C ILE A 393 -0.27 -13.38 -10.30
N THR A 394 -0.46 -12.38 -11.17
CA THR A 394 -0.29 -12.56 -12.62
C THR A 394 0.65 -11.55 -13.27
N ASP A 395 1.41 -11.98 -14.27
CA ASP A 395 2.21 -11.08 -15.12
C ASP A 395 3.20 -10.18 -14.33
N ASN A 396 3.58 -10.56 -13.11
CA ASN A 396 4.53 -9.81 -12.30
C ASN A 396 5.97 -10.20 -12.64
N THR A 397 6.90 -9.30 -12.33
CA THR A 397 8.34 -9.54 -12.48
C THR A 397 9.04 -9.47 -11.13
N PHE A 398 9.82 -10.50 -10.82
CA PHE A 398 10.63 -10.61 -9.61
C PHE A 398 12.11 -10.68 -9.99
N LYS A 399 12.93 -9.76 -9.47
CA LYS A 399 14.38 -9.68 -9.76
C LYS A 399 15.16 -9.63 -8.46
N ALA A 400 15.71 -10.74 -8.01
CA ALA A 400 16.46 -10.80 -6.75
C ALA A 400 17.91 -11.22 -6.95
N SER A 401 18.76 -10.75 -6.04
CA SER A 401 20.16 -11.15 -5.95
C SER A 401 20.56 -11.85 -4.66
N SER A 402 19.75 -11.74 -3.60
CA SER A 402 20.02 -12.42 -2.32
C SER A 402 19.52 -13.89 -2.30
N PRO A 403 19.97 -14.72 -1.34
CA PRO A 403 19.42 -16.05 -1.07
C PRO A 403 17.95 -16.04 -0.63
N GLY A 404 17.34 -17.23 -0.45
CA GLY A 404 16.00 -17.40 0.12
C GLY A 404 14.87 -17.54 -0.91
N TYR A 405 13.63 -17.25 -0.49
CA TYR A 405 12.39 -17.47 -1.27
C TYR A 405 11.90 -16.18 -1.93
N ASP A 406 11.54 -16.13 -3.22
CA ASP A 406 10.84 -14.93 -3.75
C ASP A 406 9.41 -14.82 -3.21
N VAL A 407 8.74 -15.95 -3.08
CA VAL A 407 7.36 -16.04 -2.59
C VAL A 407 7.30 -17.08 -1.49
N GLN A 408 6.57 -16.76 -0.42
CA GLN A 408 6.22 -17.71 0.62
C GLN A 408 4.71 -17.77 0.81
N ILE A 409 4.12 -18.93 0.59
CA ILE A 409 2.71 -19.19 0.90
C ILE A 409 2.70 -19.96 2.22
N LEU A 410 2.28 -19.33 3.31
CA LEU A 410 2.19 -19.96 4.62
C LEU A 410 0.96 -20.88 4.68
N GLN A 411 -0.20 -20.34 4.30
CA GLN A 411 -1.49 -21.03 4.20
C GLN A 411 -2.45 -20.27 3.25
N GLY A 412 -3.53 -20.92 2.82
CA GLY A 412 -4.61 -20.31 2.05
C GLY A 412 -5.19 -21.22 0.95
N LYS A 413 -6.35 -20.83 0.40
CA LYS A 413 -7.05 -21.61 -0.65
C LYS A 413 -7.18 -20.85 -1.96
N ASN A 414 -7.27 -21.57 -3.08
CA ASN A 414 -7.53 -20.98 -4.39
C ASN A 414 -6.54 -19.84 -4.72
N ILE A 415 -5.25 -20.18 -4.72
CA ILE A 415 -4.15 -19.25 -4.98
C ILE A 415 -3.55 -19.56 -6.35
N MET A 416 -3.49 -18.56 -7.22
CA MET A 416 -3.00 -18.70 -8.58
C MET A 416 -1.81 -17.80 -8.84
N PHE A 417 -0.74 -18.38 -9.39
CA PHE A 417 0.39 -17.68 -9.98
C PHE A 417 0.42 -17.98 -11.47
N SER A 418 0.22 -16.96 -12.30
CA SER A 418 0.23 -17.15 -13.76
C SER A 418 1.10 -16.15 -14.51
N ASN A 419 1.86 -16.62 -15.50
CA ASN A 419 2.67 -15.80 -16.40
C ASN A 419 3.67 -14.85 -15.71
N ASN A 420 4.09 -15.15 -14.47
CA ASN A 420 5.07 -14.34 -13.77
C ASN A 420 6.49 -14.65 -14.26
N ASN A 421 7.37 -13.67 -14.21
CA ASN A 421 8.79 -13.82 -14.54
C ASN A 421 9.64 -13.68 -13.28
N PHE A 422 10.39 -14.73 -12.95
CA PHE A 422 11.32 -14.75 -11.83
C PHE A 422 12.76 -14.80 -12.33
N PHE A 423 13.57 -13.85 -11.88
CA PHE A 423 14.98 -13.73 -12.24
C PHE A 423 15.83 -13.66 -10.98
N ARG A 424 16.79 -14.57 -10.87
CA ARG A 424 17.79 -14.64 -9.80
C ARG A 424 19.19 -14.42 -10.36
N THR A 425 19.95 -13.50 -9.77
CA THR A 425 21.35 -13.22 -10.16
C THR A 425 22.27 -13.18 -8.95
N GLY A 426 23.40 -13.90 -8.96
CA GLY A 426 24.47 -13.69 -7.96
C GLY A 426 24.31 -14.36 -6.59
N ALA A 427 23.24 -15.13 -6.34
CA ALA A 427 23.18 -15.99 -5.15
C ALA A 427 23.90 -17.33 -5.42
N GLU A 428 24.73 -17.77 -4.47
CA GLU A 428 25.55 -18.98 -4.63
C GLU A 428 24.92 -20.24 -4.03
N SER A 429 23.96 -20.11 -3.11
CA SER A 429 23.28 -21.26 -2.49
C SER A 429 21.88 -20.88 -1.96
N ASN A 430 21.10 -21.89 -1.55
CA ASN A 430 19.79 -21.74 -0.89
C ASN A 430 18.78 -20.90 -1.69
N ILE A 431 18.67 -21.18 -3.00
CA ILE A 431 17.75 -20.47 -3.88
C ILE A 431 16.49 -21.30 -4.06
N SER A 432 15.37 -20.73 -3.66
CA SER A 432 14.05 -21.27 -4.00
C SER A 432 13.18 -20.15 -4.51
N PHE A 433 12.46 -20.34 -5.62
CA PHE A 433 11.58 -19.27 -6.10
C PHE A 433 10.32 -19.17 -5.24
N ILE A 434 9.67 -20.30 -4.98
CA ILE A 434 8.41 -20.34 -4.24
C ILE A 434 8.50 -21.37 -3.12
N ARG A 435 8.12 -20.98 -1.91
CA ARG A 435 7.89 -21.87 -0.77
C ARG A 435 6.41 -22.12 -0.58
N LEU A 436 6.03 -23.40 -0.58
CA LEU A 436 4.68 -23.89 -0.36
C LEU A 436 4.59 -24.44 1.07
N GLY A 437 3.91 -23.70 1.92
CA GLY A 437 3.63 -24.04 3.30
C GLY A 437 4.76 -23.76 4.29
N HIS A 438 4.40 -23.89 5.56
CA HIS A 438 5.32 -23.92 6.68
C HIS A 438 4.79 -24.86 7.77
N ASP A 439 5.61 -25.82 8.21
CA ASP A 439 5.14 -26.87 9.13
C ASP A 439 4.67 -26.33 10.49
N ALA A 440 5.12 -25.14 10.88
CA ALA A 440 4.64 -24.47 12.10
C ALA A 440 3.22 -23.87 11.98
N TYR A 441 2.73 -23.61 10.77
CA TYR A 441 1.46 -22.87 10.55
C TYR A 441 0.40 -23.70 9.80
N ILE A 442 0.79 -24.87 9.30
CA ILE A 442 -0.10 -25.86 8.70
C ILE A 442 -0.31 -26.99 9.72
N PHE A 443 -1.58 -27.22 10.05
CA PHE A 443 -2.03 -28.30 10.92
C PHE A 443 -2.67 -29.42 10.10
N THR A 444 -3.44 -29.05 9.09
CA THR A 444 -4.06 -29.97 8.16
C THR A 444 -3.82 -29.52 6.73
N GLN A 445 -3.89 -30.45 5.78
CA GLN A 445 -3.77 -30.14 4.35
C GLN A 445 -4.91 -29.23 3.85
N SER A 446 -6.01 -29.10 4.59
CA SER A 446 -7.09 -28.17 4.27
C SER A 446 -6.70 -26.70 4.48
N ASP A 447 -5.63 -26.44 5.23
CA ASP A 447 -5.13 -25.10 5.52
C ASP A 447 -4.47 -24.48 4.28
N ILE A 448 -4.02 -25.31 3.33
CA ILE A 448 -3.42 -24.89 2.07
C ILE A 448 -3.84 -25.80 0.92
N ASN A 449 -4.68 -25.28 0.03
CA ASN A 449 -5.30 -26.11 -1.01
C ASN A 449 -5.59 -25.31 -2.29
N GLN A 450 -5.77 -26.01 -3.41
CA GLN A 450 -6.12 -25.44 -4.70
C GLN A 450 -5.11 -24.36 -5.15
N LEU A 451 -3.83 -24.73 -5.18
CA LEU A 451 -2.77 -23.87 -5.70
C LEU A 451 -2.57 -24.13 -7.19
N THR A 452 -2.45 -23.08 -7.99
CA THR A 452 -2.22 -23.19 -9.43
C THR A 452 -1.03 -22.35 -9.85
N PHE A 453 -0.06 -22.97 -10.52
CA PHE A 453 1.12 -22.33 -11.09
C PHE A 453 1.18 -22.60 -12.59
N VAL A 454 0.88 -21.59 -13.42
CA VAL A 454 0.77 -21.76 -14.86
C VAL A 454 1.54 -20.73 -15.68
N GLY A 455 2.35 -21.16 -16.65
CA GLY A 455 3.01 -20.23 -17.58
C GLY A 455 4.11 -19.35 -16.96
N ASN A 456 4.52 -19.61 -15.72
CA ASN A 456 5.58 -18.84 -15.06
C ASN A 456 6.95 -19.19 -15.64
N ARG A 457 7.85 -18.21 -15.65
CA ARG A 457 9.22 -18.35 -16.15
C ARG A 457 10.20 -18.16 -15.00
N TYR A 458 11.07 -19.14 -14.78
CA TYR A 458 12.08 -19.13 -13.71
C TYR A 458 13.47 -19.14 -14.32
N SER A 459 14.30 -18.17 -13.95
CA SER A 459 15.70 -18.06 -14.38
C SER A 459 16.62 -17.95 -13.17
N GLY A 460 17.37 -19.03 -12.89
CA GLY A 460 18.40 -19.08 -11.85
C GLY A 460 19.76 -18.52 -12.31
N PRO A 461 20.73 -18.41 -11.39
CA PRO A 461 22.12 -18.13 -11.74
C PRO A 461 22.76 -19.35 -12.45
N PRO A 462 23.51 -19.16 -13.55
CA PRO A 462 24.19 -20.26 -14.24
C PRO A 462 25.13 -21.03 -13.31
N GLY A 463 25.18 -22.36 -13.44
CA GLY A 463 26.08 -23.23 -12.67
C GLY A 463 25.67 -23.53 -11.23
N ASN A 464 24.54 -22.99 -10.75
CA ASN A 464 24.07 -23.25 -9.39
C ASN A 464 23.26 -24.57 -9.32
N SER A 465 23.80 -25.58 -8.63
CA SER A 465 23.16 -26.89 -8.47
C SER A 465 22.04 -26.92 -7.42
N ASP A 466 21.86 -25.87 -6.63
CA ASP A 466 20.93 -25.81 -5.50
C ASP A 466 19.68 -24.96 -5.78
N THR A 467 19.47 -24.54 -7.03
CA THR A 467 18.33 -23.69 -7.40
C THR A 467 17.07 -24.51 -7.62
N VAL A 468 16.03 -24.24 -6.82
CA VAL A 468 14.74 -24.96 -6.86
C VAL A 468 13.60 -24.02 -7.25
N ALA A 469 12.67 -24.44 -8.11
CA ALA A 469 11.46 -23.63 -8.37
C ALA A 469 10.46 -23.66 -7.20
N TYR A 470 10.18 -24.84 -6.65
CA TYR A 470 9.22 -25.02 -5.56
C TYR A 470 9.81 -25.78 -4.36
N PHE A 471 9.94 -25.12 -3.21
CA PHE A 471 10.20 -25.78 -1.93
C PHE A 471 8.87 -26.15 -1.28
N ILE A 472 8.69 -27.41 -0.91
CA ILE A 472 7.45 -27.94 -0.33
C ILE A 472 7.69 -28.32 1.14
N ALA A 473 6.89 -27.76 2.04
CA ALA A 473 6.95 -28.09 3.46
C ALA A 473 6.59 -29.56 3.72
N SER A 474 7.18 -30.17 4.76
CA SER A 474 7.07 -31.62 4.99
C SER A 474 5.62 -32.06 5.25
N LYS A 475 4.81 -31.23 5.92
CA LYS A 475 3.38 -31.48 6.19
C LYS A 475 2.47 -31.43 4.97
N LEU A 476 3.00 -31.09 3.80
CA LEU A 476 2.28 -31.15 2.52
C LEU A 476 2.69 -32.33 1.65
N SER A 477 3.70 -33.09 2.09
CA SER A 477 4.28 -34.19 1.32
C SER A 477 3.47 -35.49 1.35
N ASP A 478 2.46 -35.59 2.23
CA ASP A 478 1.49 -36.68 2.36
C ASP A 478 0.29 -36.54 1.40
N GLY A 479 0.05 -35.33 0.86
CA GLY A 479 -0.58 -35.03 -0.45
C GLY A 479 -2.08 -35.22 -0.65
N THR A 480 -2.93 -34.60 0.17
CA THR A 480 -4.33 -34.29 -0.24
C THR A 480 -4.52 -32.86 -0.77
N SER A 481 -3.51 -31.99 -0.61
CA SER A 481 -3.54 -30.63 -1.16
C SER A 481 -3.44 -30.66 -2.69
N SER A 482 -4.39 -30.01 -3.37
CA SER A 482 -4.40 -29.82 -4.82
C SER A 482 -3.38 -28.74 -5.21
N VAL A 483 -2.29 -29.14 -5.85
CA VAL A 483 -1.30 -28.24 -6.44
C VAL A 483 -1.15 -28.58 -7.92
N ASN A 484 -1.50 -27.64 -8.78
CA ASN A 484 -1.43 -27.78 -10.23
C ASN A 484 -0.28 -26.94 -10.79
N ILE A 485 0.75 -27.60 -11.32
CA ILE A 485 1.92 -26.96 -11.93
C ILE A 485 1.95 -27.33 -13.41
N ASN A 486 1.80 -26.34 -14.30
CA ASN A 486 1.64 -26.58 -15.73
C ASN A 486 2.28 -25.49 -16.60
N LYS A 487 2.87 -25.85 -17.74
CA LYS A 487 3.44 -24.91 -18.74
C LYS A 487 4.45 -23.90 -18.17
N ASN A 488 5.13 -24.20 -17.06
CA ASN A 488 6.18 -23.34 -16.53
C ASN A 488 7.52 -23.62 -17.25
N SER A 489 8.34 -22.60 -17.44
CA SER A 489 9.67 -22.74 -18.07
C SER A 489 10.78 -22.53 -17.06
N LEU A 490 11.79 -23.40 -17.09
CA LEU A 490 12.96 -23.36 -16.20
C LEU A 490 14.22 -23.06 -17.02
N LYS A 491 15.03 -22.11 -16.56
CA LYS A 491 16.36 -21.81 -17.11
C LYS A 491 17.37 -21.72 -15.97
N PHE A 492 18.43 -22.53 -16.01
CA PHE A 492 19.43 -22.61 -14.93
C PHE A 492 18.81 -22.88 -13.54
N VAL A 493 17.76 -23.71 -13.52
CA VAL A 493 17.13 -24.20 -12.29
C VAL A 493 17.38 -25.69 -12.25
N SER A 494 18.12 -26.17 -11.25
CA SER A 494 18.55 -27.57 -11.17
C SER A 494 17.41 -28.52 -10.82
N HIS A 495 16.45 -28.06 -10.02
CA HIS A 495 15.31 -28.87 -9.60
C HIS A 495 13.99 -28.12 -9.78
N LEU A 496 13.00 -28.81 -10.33
CA LEU A 496 11.64 -28.27 -10.33
C LEU A 496 11.16 -28.08 -8.89
N TRP A 497 11.40 -29.04 -8.00
CA TRP A 497 10.93 -28.96 -6.62
C TRP A 497 11.81 -29.77 -5.65
N CYS A 498 11.69 -29.50 -4.35
CA CYS A 498 12.26 -30.30 -3.27
C CYS A 498 11.34 -30.29 -2.03
N CYS A 499 11.54 -31.22 -1.10
CA CYS A 499 10.77 -31.33 0.14
C CYS A 499 11.66 -31.15 1.37
N GLY A 500 11.11 -30.60 2.45
CA GLY A 500 11.80 -30.12 3.66
C GLY A 500 12.60 -31.09 4.53
N ASP A 501 12.99 -32.27 4.04
CA ASP A 501 14.13 -32.99 4.61
C ASP A 501 15.37 -32.60 3.81
N ASN A 502 16.17 -31.64 4.30
CA ASN A 502 17.38 -31.12 3.62
C ASN A 502 18.39 -32.21 3.21
N ASN A 503 18.25 -33.43 3.74
CA ASN A 503 19.08 -34.59 3.44
C ASN A 503 18.57 -35.44 2.26
N ASN A 504 17.43 -35.10 1.65
CA ASN A 504 16.83 -35.93 0.61
C ASN A 504 16.18 -35.09 -0.51
N LYS A 505 17.02 -34.33 -1.23
CA LYS A 505 16.66 -33.51 -2.40
C LYS A 505 15.97 -34.28 -3.55
N ASN A 506 15.95 -35.61 -3.48
CA ASN A 506 15.42 -36.51 -4.50
C ASN A 506 14.22 -37.36 -4.04
N LYS A 507 13.56 -37.06 -2.91
CA LYS A 507 12.26 -37.71 -2.64
C LYS A 507 11.35 -37.41 -3.82
N THR A 508 10.78 -38.43 -4.45
CA THR A 508 9.70 -38.30 -5.43
C THR A 508 8.39 -38.21 -4.65
N ILE A 509 7.56 -37.18 -4.86
CA ILE A 509 6.21 -37.14 -4.31
C ILE A 509 5.43 -38.14 -5.16
N SER A 510 5.26 -39.35 -4.64
CA SER A 510 4.51 -40.43 -5.28
C SER A 510 2.99 -40.27 -5.09
N ASN A 511 2.51 -39.02 -5.06
CA ASN A 511 1.12 -38.73 -4.72
C ASN A 511 0.27 -38.42 -5.98
N PRO A 512 -0.83 -39.15 -6.21
CA PRO A 512 -1.69 -38.98 -7.38
C PRO A 512 -2.50 -37.67 -7.43
N ASN A 513 -2.59 -36.90 -6.34
CA ASN A 513 -3.31 -35.61 -6.28
C ASN A 513 -2.37 -34.39 -6.37
N PHE A 514 -1.07 -34.59 -6.11
CA PHE A 514 -0.02 -33.63 -6.47
C PHE A 514 0.35 -33.84 -7.94
N VAL A 515 -0.60 -33.57 -8.84
CA VAL A 515 -0.42 -33.85 -10.26
C VAL A 515 0.48 -32.77 -10.88
N LEU A 516 1.78 -33.01 -10.82
CA LEU A 516 2.78 -32.31 -11.63
C LEU A 516 2.60 -32.76 -13.09
N LYS A 517 1.68 -32.12 -13.83
CA LYS A 517 1.53 -32.36 -15.28
C LYS A 517 2.67 -31.69 -16.03
N ASN A 518 3.86 -32.30 -15.98
CA ASN A 518 4.95 -31.93 -16.85
C ASN A 518 4.65 -32.43 -18.27
N LYS A 519 4.24 -31.53 -19.17
CA LYS A 519 4.55 -31.76 -20.60
C LYS A 519 6.03 -31.50 -20.75
N LYS A 520 6.81 -32.56 -20.96
CA LYS A 520 8.24 -32.51 -21.29
C LYS A 520 8.54 -31.30 -22.18
N ALA A 521 9.31 -30.34 -21.67
CA ALA A 521 10.02 -29.41 -22.54
C ALA A 521 11.06 -30.25 -23.28
N LYS A 522 10.88 -30.36 -24.60
CA LYS A 522 11.92 -30.87 -25.50
C LYS A 522 12.97 -29.79 -25.71
#